data_AF-E4Z4A3-F1
#
_entry.id   AF-E4Z4A3-F1
#
_cell.length_a   1.000
_cell.length_b   1.000
_cell.length_c   1.000
_cell.angle_alpha   90.00
_cell.angle_beta   90.00
_cell.angle_gamma   90.00
#
_symmetry.space_group_name_H-M   'P 1'
#
loop_
_entity.id
_entity.type
_entity.pdbx_description
1 polymer ?
#
loop_
_entity_poly.entity_id
_entity_poly.type
_entity_poly.pdbx_seq_one_letter_code
_entity_poly.pdbx_strand_id
1 'polypeptide(L)'
;MTFDQADFKIALESGENTVKMCDAFLNDGFMNSLSEAFESNKYKNWSDEKCHALLVRAEAILFKTAALVLSSGTDIFAIANGCLAVRESYKIFEKCSKIVEKKVWKSEFLKNEFEYGAKCGLGVYQLYLSVLPPKIVKILEWVGFRGDRDAGLSLLYESAEANCWPNVFSKWFP
;
A
#
# COMPACT_ATOMS: atom_id res chain seq x y z
N MET A 1 -21.86 -2.16 -3.31
CA MET A 1 -20.77 -2.68 -4.15
C MET A 1 -21.27 -3.97 -4.78
N THR A 2 -21.62 -3.93 -6.05
CA THR A 2 -21.99 -5.12 -6.83
C THR A 2 -20.71 -5.75 -7.35
N PHE A 3 -20.58 -7.08 -7.30
CA PHE A 3 -19.43 -7.80 -7.87
C PHE A 3 -19.58 -7.91 -9.41
N ASP A 4 -20.07 -6.84 -10.04
CA ASP A 4 -20.29 -6.77 -11.47
C ASP A 4 -18.96 -6.45 -12.19
N GLN A 5 -18.75 -7.03 -13.36
CA GLN A 5 -17.54 -6.80 -14.16
C GLN A 5 -17.39 -5.33 -14.58
N ALA A 6 -18.48 -4.60 -14.75
CA ALA A 6 -18.45 -3.17 -15.04
C ALA A 6 -17.81 -2.36 -13.89
N ASP A 7 -18.16 -2.69 -12.64
CA ASP A 7 -17.63 -2.02 -11.45
C ASP A 7 -16.13 -2.30 -11.27
N PHE A 8 -15.70 -3.54 -11.52
CA PHE A 8 -14.27 -3.89 -11.51
C PHE A 8 -13.47 -3.11 -12.54
N LYS A 9 -14.01 -2.90 -13.75
CA LYS A 9 -13.33 -2.13 -14.79
C LYS A 9 -13.13 -0.67 -14.37
N ILE A 10 -14.17 -0.05 -13.80
CA ILE A 10 -14.11 1.33 -13.29
C ILE A 10 -13.08 1.42 -12.15
N ALA A 11 -13.07 0.45 -11.22
CA ALA A 11 -12.11 0.40 -10.13
C ALA A 11 -10.65 0.25 -10.63
N LEU A 12 -10.42 -0.62 -11.62
CA LEU A 12 -9.11 -0.83 -12.23
C LEU A 12 -8.61 0.42 -12.97
N GLU A 13 -9.49 1.09 -13.71
CA GLU A 13 -9.18 2.34 -14.42
C GLU A 13 -8.88 3.48 -13.45
N SER A 14 -9.69 3.62 -12.40
CA SER A 14 -9.47 4.60 -11.33
C SER A 14 -8.12 4.37 -10.65
N GLY A 15 -7.83 3.13 -10.23
CA GLY A 15 -6.55 2.78 -9.60
C GLY A 15 -5.35 3.02 -10.52
N GLU A 16 -5.49 2.77 -11.83
CA GLU A 16 -4.44 3.05 -12.79
C GLU A 16 -4.17 4.56 -12.96
N ASN A 17 -5.23 5.36 -13.01
CA ASN A 17 -5.10 6.82 -13.08
C ASN A 17 -4.43 7.39 -11.82
N THR A 18 -4.77 6.87 -10.64
CA THR A 18 -4.12 7.27 -9.38
C THR A 18 -2.63 6.94 -9.37
N VAL A 19 -2.24 5.74 -9.82
CA VAL A 19 -0.83 5.35 -9.91
C VAL A 19 -0.08 6.26 -10.87
N LYS A 20 -0.63 6.53 -12.07
CA LYS A 20 -0.02 7.43 -13.06
C LYS A 20 0.16 8.85 -12.52
N MET A 21 -0.86 9.38 -11.84
CA MET A 21 -0.77 10.70 -11.22
C MET A 21 0.33 10.75 -10.16
N CYS A 22 0.41 9.73 -9.30
CA CYS A 22 1.45 9.65 -8.29
C CYS A 22 2.85 9.49 -8.91
N ASP A 23 2.99 8.69 -9.97
CA ASP A 23 4.26 8.53 -10.69
C ASP A 23 4.73 9.85 -11.32
N ALA A 24 3.82 10.63 -11.91
CA ALA A 24 4.12 11.98 -12.41
C ALA A 24 4.60 12.92 -11.30
N PHE A 25 4.02 12.84 -10.10
CA PHE A 25 4.46 13.60 -8.92
C PHE A 25 5.81 13.12 -8.36
N LEU A 26 6.11 11.82 -8.50
CA LEU A 26 7.32 11.19 -7.97
C LEU A 26 8.51 11.25 -8.94
N ASN A 27 8.25 11.61 -10.20
CA ASN A 27 9.14 11.65 -11.37
C ASN A 27 9.38 10.23 -11.95
N ASP A 28 9.20 10.06 -13.27
CA ASP A 28 9.25 8.75 -13.94
C ASP A 28 10.56 8.01 -13.69
N GLY A 29 10.48 6.74 -13.27
CA GLY A 29 11.64 5.92 -12.85
C GLY A 29 11.84 5.82 -11.34
N PHE A 30 10.88 6.35 -10.56
CA PHE A 30 10.96 6.43 -9.11
C PHE A 30 11.21 5.09 -8.40
N MET A 31 10.78 3.95 -8.92
CA MET A 31 10.96 2.69 -8.18
C MET A 31 12.42 2.26 -8.04
N ASN A 32 13.23 2.50 -9.09
CA ASN A 32 14.68 2.34 -9.05
C ASN A 32 15.34 3.46 -8.23
N SER A 33 14.85 4.70 -8.40
CA SER A 33 15.31 5.86 -7.63
C SER A 33 14.91 5.80 -6.15
N LEU A 34 13.90 5.03 -5.76
CA LEU A 34 13.38 4.94 -4.39
C LEU A 34 14.30 4.08 -3.55
N SER A 35 14.88 3.00 -4.08
CA SER A 35 15.92 2.27 -3.35
C SER A 35 17.14 3.15 -3.15
N GLU A 36 17.61 3.80 -4.22
CA GLU A 36 18.77 4.68 -4.18
C GLU A 36 18.54 5.91 -3.27
N ALA A 37 17.37 6.54 -3.34
CA ALA A 37 16.98 7.67 -2.50
C ALA A 37 16.83 7.27 -1.03
N PHE A 38 16.42 6.01 -0.78
CA PHE A 38 16.36 5.45 0.57
C PHE A 38 17.76 5.16 1.12
N GLU A 39 18.63 4.53 0.32
CA GLU A 39 20.02 4.25 0.67
C GLU A 39 20.84 5.53 0.87
N SER A 40 20.65 6.53 0.02
CA SER A 40 21.31 7.84 0.11
C SER A 40 20.64 8.82 1.07
N ASN A 41 19.59 8.42 1.78
CA ASN A 41 18.79 9.26 2.70
C ASN A 41 18.22 10.55 2.08
N LYS A 42 18.10 10.63 0.74
CA LYS A 42 17.52 11.79 0.03
C LYS A 42 16.06 12.04 0.40
N TYR A 43 15.33 11.04 0.89
CA TYR A 43 13.94 11.17 1.34
C TYR A 43 13.74 12.16 2.51
N LYS A 44 14.79 12.45 3.29
CA LYS A 44 14.73 13.45 4.36
C LYS A 44 14.40 14.86 3.85
N ASN A 45 14.78 15.15 2.61
CA ASN A 45 14.57 16.44 1.98
C ASN A 45 13.30 16.50 1.11
N TRP A 46 12.50 15.42 1.08
CA TRP A 46 11.24 15.42 0.33
C TRP A 46 10.20 16.30 0.99
N SER A 47 9.31 16.89 0.18
CA SER A 47 8.15 17.59 0.69
C SER A 47 7.16 16.60 1.32
N ASP A 48 6.31 17.08 2.23
CA ASP A 48 5.35 16.23 2.94
C ASP A 48 4.32 15.65 1.95
N GLU A 49 3.95 16.42 0.93
CA GLU A 49 3.06 16.01 -0.17
C GLU A 49 3.68 14.93 -1.03
N LYS A 50 5.00 15.00 -1.28
CA LYS A 50 5.71 13.96 -2.03
C LYS A 50 5.77 12.64 -1.26
N CYS A 51 5.90 12.69 0.06
CA CYS A 51 5.77 11.51 0.90
C CYS A 51 4.34 10.95 0.84
N HIS A 52 3.32 11.79 0.95
CA HIS A 52 1.92 11.35 0.82
C HIS A 52 1.60 10.72 -0.54
N ALA A 53 2.09 11.28 -1.64
CA ALA A 53 1.95 10.69 -2.96
C ALA A 53 2.54 9.26 -3.04
N LEU A 54 3.65 9.01 -2.32
CA LEU A 54 4.23 7.66 -2.22
C LEU A 54 3.31 6.69 -1.49
N LEU A 55 2.69 7.12 -0.40
CA LEU A 55 1.74 6.31 0.36
C LEU A 55 0.49 5.98 -0.48
N VAL A 56 -0.12 7.00 -1.08
CA VAL A 56 -1.31 6.85 -1.95
C VAL A 56 -1.03 5.92 -3.11
N ARG A 57 0.18 5.99 -3.69
CA ARG A 57 0.61 5.05 -4.74
C ARG A 57 0.61 3.60 -4.24
N ALA A 58 1.14 3.35 -3.04
CA ALA A 58 1.20 2.00 -2.47
C ALA A 58 -0.19 1.42 -2.20
N GLU A 59 -1.10 2.25 -1.69
CA GLU A 59 -2.52 1.92 -1.48
C GLU A 59 -3.24 1.65 -2.81
N ALA A 60 -3.05 2.51 -3.80
CA ALA A 60 -3.66 2.35 -5.13
C ALA A 60 -3.22 1.05 -5.81
N ILE A 61 -1.94 0.66 -5.69
CA ILE A 61 -1.45 -0.63 -6.19
C ILE A 61 -2.17 -1.77 -5.46
N LEU A 62 -2.27 -1.71 -4.13
CA LEU A 62 -2.93 -2.74 -3.33
C LEU A 62 -4.40 -2.90 -3.75
N PHE A 63 -5.16 -1.81 -3.85
CA PHE A 63 -6.56 -1.83 -4.27
C PHE A 63 -6.73 -2.31 -5.72
N LYS A 64 -5.91 -1.79 -6.65
CA LYS A 64 -5.93 -2.22 -8.06
C LYS A 64 -5.66 -3.72 -8.17
N THR A 65 -4.68 -4.23 -7.43
CA THR A 65 -4.35 -5.65 -7.47
C THR A 65 -5.44 -6.52 -6.83
N ALA A 66 -6.04 -6.09 -5.74
CA ALA A 66 -7.18 -6.79 -5.15
C ALA A 66 -8.36 -6.87 -6.13
N ALA A 67 -8.70 -5.76 -6.79
CA ALA A 67 -9.74 -5.71 -7.82
C ALA A 67 -9.40 -6.63 -9.01
N LEU A 68 -8.14 -6.64 -9.46
CA LEU A 68 -7.67 -7.52 -10.53
C LEU A 68 -7.86 -8.99 -10.14
N VAL A 69 -7.33 -9.41 -9.00
CA VAL A 69 -7.40 -10.79 -8.51
C VAL A 69 -8.85 -11.26 -8.34
N LEU A 70 -9.73 -10.41 -7.81
CA LEU A 70 -11.15 -10.73 -7.67
C LEU A 70 -11.86 -10.86 -9.03
N SER A 71 -11.53 -10.00 -9.99
CA SER A 71 -12.12 -10.04 -11.33
C SER A 71 -11.58 -11.17 -12.21
N SER A 72 -10.33 -11.62 -11.96
CA SER A 72 -9.63 -12.64 -12.76
C SER A 72 -10.09 -14.08 -12.51
N GLY A 73 -10.94 -14.32 -11.50
CA GLY A 73 -11.49 -15.65 -11.21
C GLY A 73 -10.39 -16.69 -10.94
N THR A 74 -10.17 -17.61 -11.90
CA THR A 74 -9.21 -18.72 -11.79
C THR A 74 -7.91 -18.52 -12.60
N ASP A 75 -7.67 -17.34 -13.17
CA ASP A 75 -6.43 -17.08 -13.91
C ASP A 75 -5.21 -17.01 -12.98
N ILE A 76 -4.44 -18.10 -12.98
CA ILE A 76 -3.25 -18.27 -12.15
C ILE A 76 -2.17 -17.24 -12.48
N PHE A 77 -2.05 -16.79 -13.73
CA PHE A 77 -1.04 -15.80 -14.13
C PHE A 77 -1.40 -14.40 -13.63
N ALA A 78 -2.67 -14.02 -13.73
CA ALA A 78 -3.16 -12.76 -13.15
C ALA A 78 -3.00 -12.75 -11.63
N ILE A 79 -3.27 -13.88 -10.96
CA ILE A 79 -3.05 -14.04 -9.52
C ILE A 79 -1.54 -13.94 -9.18
N ALA A 80 -0.68 -14.60 -9.95
CA ALA A 80 0.77 -14.55 -9.73
C ALA A 80 1.35 -13.14 -9.90
N ASN A 81 0.96 -12.43 -10.96
CA ASN A 81 1.34 -11.03 -11.16
C ASN A 81 0.78 -10.12 -10.07
N GLY A 82 -0.43 -10.41 -9.60
CA GLY A 82 -1.01 -9.73 -8.44
C GLY A 82 -0.15 -9.93 -7.18
N CYS A 83 0.28 -11.15 -6.89
CA CYS A 83 1.19 -11.40 -5.76
C CYS A 83 2.52 -10.63 -5.87
N LEU A 84 3.07 -10.47 -7.07
CA LEU A 84 4.28 -9.66 -7.29
C LEU A 84 4.05 -8.17 -7.03
N ALA A 85 2.94 -7.62 -7.52
CA ALA A 85 2.56 -6.21 -7.29
C ALA A 85 2.25 -5.93 -5.80
N VAL A 86 1.62 -6.88 -5.12
CA VAL A 86 1.38 -6.85 -3.67
C VAL A 86 2.72 -6.85 -2.91
N ARG A 87 3.69 -7.68 -3.30
CA ARG A 87 5.04 -7.64 -2.71
C ARG A 87 5.72 -6.28 -2.91
N GLU A 88 5.57 -5.67 -4.06
CA GLU A 88 6.12 -4.35 -4.36
C GLU A 88 5.51 -3.27 -3.47
N SER A 89 4.18 -3.25 -3.36
CA SER A 89 3.45 -2.31 -2.50
C SER A 89 3.84 -2.49 -1.02
N TYR A 90 4.01 -3.72 -0.52
CA TYR A 90 4.56 -3.99 0.82
C TYR A 90 5.93 -3.33 1.05
N LYS A 91 6.87 -3.49 0.12
CA LYS A 91 8.20 -2.88 0.23
C LYS A 91 8.13 -1.36 0.28
N ILE A 92 7.14 -0.75 -0.39
CA ILE A 92 6.92 0.69 -0.32
C ILE A 92 6.41 1.06 1.08
N PHE A 93 5.44 0.32 1.64
CA PHE A 93 4.95 0.55 3.00
C PHE A 93 6.05 0.43 4.07
N GLU A 94 6.97 -0.54 3.96
CA GLU A 94 8.13 -0.65 4.86
C GLU A 94 9.04 0.59 4.78
N LYS A 95 9.24 1.12 3.56
CA LYS A 95 9.99 2.37 3.36
C LYS A 95 9.24 3.56 3.95
N CYS A 96 7.92 3.63 3.80
CA CYS A 96 7.08 4.67 4.39
C CYS A 96 7.20 4.68 5.92
N SER A 97 7.11 3.53 6.57
CA SER A 97 7.28 3.41 8.03
C SER A 97 8.65 3.95 8.48
N LYS A 98 9.73 3.62 7.77
CA LYS A 98 11.07 4.18 8.08
C LYS A 98 11.20 5.67 7.79
N ILE A 99 10.45 6.21 6.82
CA ILE A 99 10.41 7.65 6.52
C ILE A 99 9.75 8.42 7.67
N VAL A 100 8.66 7.89 8.26
CA VAL A 100 7.98 8.50 9.43
C VAL A 100 8.98 8.81 10.54
N GLU A 101 9.81 7.84 10.88
CA GLU A 101 10.76 7.92 12.01
C GLU A 101 11.91 8.92 11.77
N LYS A 102 12.34 9.09 10.51
CA LYS A 102 13.62 9.74 10.17
C LYS A 102 13.47 11.10 9.50
N LYS A 103 12.28 11.44 9.01
CA LYS A 103 12.00 12.71 8.34
C LYS A 103 11.52 13.76 9.34
N VAL A 104 11.98 15.00 9.16
CA VAL A 104 11.38 16.17 9.84
C VAL A 104 10.18 16.60 9.01
N TRP A 105 9.00 16.59 9.65
CA TRP A 105 7.72 16.94 9.04
C TRP A 105 7.40 18.41 9.29
N LYS A 106 6.83 19.09 8.29
CA LYS A 106 6.39 20.49 8.44
C LYS A 106 4.99 20.55 9.05
N SER A 107 4.12 19.63 8.66
CA SER A 107 2.76 19.52 9.18
C SER A 107 2.61 18.27 10.04
N GLU A 108 2.23 18.47 11.30
CA GLU A 108 1.94 17.38 12.24
C GLU A 108 0.71 16.57 11.81
N PHE A 109 -0.28 17.23 11.21
CA PHE A 109 -1.44 16.56 10.63
C PHE A 109 -1.04 15.58 9.51
N LEU A 110 -0.22 16.05 8.55
CA LEU A 110 0.24 15.20 7.45
C LEU A 110 1.15 14.08 7.94
N LYS A 111 1.99 14.33 8.95
CA LYS A 111 2.80 13.29 9.58
C LYS A 111 1.91 12.18 10.14
N ASN A 112 0.88 12.55 10.89
CA ASN A 112 -0.02 11.61 11.54
C ASN A 112 -0.79 10.78 10.50
N GLU A 113 -1.40 11.41 9.49
CA GLU A 113 -2.08 10.67 8.42
C GLU A 113 -1.15 9.71 7.67
N PHE A 114 0.10 10.13 7.41
CA PHE A 114 1.08 9.29 6.74
C PHE A 114 1.51 8.09 7.60
N GLU A 115 1.74 8.32 8.90
CA GLU A 115 2.10 7.27 9.86
C GLU A 115 0.99 6.23 9.98
N TYR A 116 -0.26 6.66 10.15
CA TYR A 116 -1.39 5.75 10.29
C TYR A 116 -1.67 5.00 8.99
N GLY A 117 -1.58 5.65 7.83
CA GLY A 117 -1.73 4.95 6.55
C GLY A 117 -0.62 3.91 6.32
N ALA A 118 0.63 4.22 6.69
CA ALA A 118 1.72 3.26 6.62
C ALA A 118 1.50 2.05 7.55
N LYS A 119 1.08 2.30 8.81
CA LYS A 119 0.75 1.26 9.79
C LYS A 119 -0.42 0.39 9.33
N CYS A 120 -1.49 1.01 8.84
CA CYS A 120 -2.66 0.32 8.31
C CYS A 120 -2.27 -0.57 7.12
N GLY A 121 -1.52 -0.03 6.15
CA GLY A 121 -1.02 -0.81 5.03
C GLY A 121 -0.26 -2.05 5.50
N LEU A 122 0.75 -1.89 6.36
CA LEU A 122 1.52 -3.01 6.91
C LEU A 122 0.64 -4.01 7.68
N GLY A 123 -0.33 -3.55 8.46
CA GLY A 123 -1.27 -4.39 9.20
C GLY A 123 -2.17 -5.22 8.26
N VAL A 124 -2.72 -4.61 7.21
CA VAL A 124 -3.48 -5.31 6.16
C VAL A 124 -2.61 -6.37 5.49
N TYR A 125 -1.34 -6.08 5.24
CA TYR A 125 -0.41 -7.06 4.68
C TYR A 125 -0.13 -8.23 5.61
N GLN A 126 0.13 -7.98 6.88
CA GLN A 126 0.37 -9.05 7.87
C GLN A 126 -0.87 -9.94 8.03
N LEU A 127 -2.06 -9.34 8.03
CA LEU A 127 -3.31 -10.06 7.99
C LEU A 127 -3.42 -10.89 6.70
N TYR A 128 -3.24 -10.26 5.54
CA TYR A 128 -3.30 -10.93 4.24
C TYR A 128 -2.37 -12.16 4.19
N LEU A 129 -1.10 -12.00 4.57
CA LEU A 129 -0.13 -13.09 4.65
C LEU A 129 -0.59 -14.24 5.55
N SER A 130 -1.27 -13.94 6.66
CA SER A 130 -1.77 -14.95 7.60
C SER A 130 -2.96 -15.76 7.07
N VAL A 131 -3.73 -15.23 6.12
CA VAL A 131 -4.91 -15.91 5.54
C VAL A 131 -4.61 -16.56 4.18
N LEU A 132 -3.39 -16.41 3.66
CA LEU A 132 -3.02 -16.98 2.38
C LEU A 132 -3.07 -18.52 2.39
N PRO A 133 -3.66 -19.15 1.35
CA PRO A 133 -3.63 -20.59 1.20
C PRO A 133 -2.20 -21.16 1.27
N PRO A 134 -1.97 -22.35 1.86
CA PRO A 134 -0.64 -22.92 2.06
C PRO A 134 0.23 -23.05 0.79
N LYS A 135 -0.43 -23.13 -0.38
CA LYS A 135 0.23 -23.16 -1.70
C LYS A 135 0.91 -21.84 -2.06
N ILE A 136 0.38 -20.70 -1.60
CA ILE A 136 0.95 -19.35 -1.80
C ILE A 136 1.99 -19.04 -0.73
N VAL A 137 1.81 -19.56 0.50
CA VAL A 137 2.80 -19.47 1.59
C VAL A 137 4.15 -20.07 1.19
N LYS A 138 4.17 -21.25 0.54
CA LYS A 138 5.41 -21.86 0.03
C LYS A 138 6.14 -21.01 -1.02
N ILE A 139 5.42 -20.21 -1.81
CA ILE A 139 6.01 -19.29 -2.81
C ILE A 139 6.56 -18.03 -2.13
N LEU A 140 5.90 -17.53 -1.07
CA LEU A 140 6.30 -16.34 -0.31
C LEU A 140 7.45 -16.60 0.68
N GLU A 141 7.53 -17.80 1.25
CA GLU A 141 8.67 -18.26 2.06
C GLU A 141 9.97 -18.32 1.24
N TRP A 142 9.89 -18.74 -0.03
CA TRP A 142 11.03 -18.74 -0.96
C TRP A 142 11.53 -17.33 -1.29
N VAL A 143 10.70 -16.32 -1.02
CA VAL A 143 10.89 -14.92 -1.41
C VAL A 143 11.24 -14.00 -0.21
N GLY A 144 11.21 -14.54 1.02
CA GLY A 144 11.70 -13.90 2.24
C GLY A 144 10.65 -13.32 3.19
N PHE A 145 9.36 -13.65 3.01
CA PHE A 145 8.30 -13.18 3.91
C PHE A 145 8.00 -14.18 5.02
N ARG A 146 7.94 -13.72 6.28
CA ARG A 146 7.28 -14.41 7.40
C ARG A 146 6.15 -13.51 7.89
N GLY A 147 4.91 -13.96 7.80
CA GLY A 147 3.76 -13.24 8.35
C GLY A 147 3.52 -13.59 9.81
N ASP A 148 3.22 -12.58 10.64
CA ASP A 148 2.76 -12.73 12.03
C ASP A 148 1.36 -12.12 12.14
N ARG A 149 0.36 -12.96 12.41
CA ARG A 149 -1.05 -12.57 12.45
C ARG A 149 -1.37 -11.64 13.61
N ASP A 150 -0.78 -11.91 14.77
CA ASP A 150 -1.11 -11.19 16.00
C ASP A 150 -0.46 -9.80 15.98
N ALA A 151 0.75 -9.69 15.43
CA ALA A 151 1.37 -8.40 15.11
C ALA A 151 0.48 -7.59 14.14
N GLY A 152 -0.07 -8.23 13.11
CA GLY A 152 -0.89 -7.55 12.10
C GLY A 152 -2.19 -7.00 12.66
N LEU A 153 -2.86 -7.81 13.48
CA LEU A 153 -4.07 -7.38 14.19
C LEU A 153 -3.77 -6.22 15.15
N SER A 154 -2.66 -6.26 15.90
CA SER A 154 -2.26 -5.18 16.80
C SER A 154 -2.06 -3.85 16.08
N LEU A 155 -1.37 -3.86 14.92
CA LEU A 155 -1.17 -2.67 14.08
C LEU A 155 -2.50 -2.11 13.54
N LEU A 156 -3.42 -2.99 13.13
CA LEU A 156 -4.74 -2.59 12.65
C LEU A 156 -5.55 -1.92 13.76
N TYR A 157 -5.57 -2.49 14.97
CA TYR A 157 -6.26 -1.89 16.11
C TYR A 157 -5.65 -0.53 16.50
N GLU A 158 -4.33 -0.42 16.54
CA GLU A 158 -3.66 0.86 16.81
C GLU A 158 -4.03 1.93 15.76
N SER A 159 -4.09 1.54 14.48
CA SER A 159 -4.48 2.45 13.40
C SER A 159 -5.97 2.83 13.42
N ALA A 160 -6.84 1.96 13.94
CA ALA A 160 -8.27 2.18 14.04
C ALA A 160 -8.68 3.01 15.26
N GLU A 161 -7.99 2.85 16.40
CA GLU A 161 -8.24 3.61 17.63
C GLU A 161 -7.74 5.06 17.55
N ALA A 162 -6.81 5.34 16.63
CA ALA A 162 -6.48 6.70 16.22
C ALA A 162 -7.65 7.30 15.41
N ASN A 163 -8.60 7.94 16.11
CA ASN A 163 -9.85 8.57 15.63
C ASN A 163 -9.75 9.54 14.42
N CYS A 164 -9.31 9.10 13.24
CA CYS A 164 -9.39 9.86 11.99
C CYS A 164 -10.17 9.13 10.87
N TRP A 165 -10.40 7.83 11.02
CA TRP A 165 -11.14 7.00 10.06
C TRP A 165 -12.63 7.37 9.86
N PRO A 166 -13.34 8.10 10.75
CA PRO A 166 -14.68 8.59 10.42
C PRO A 166 -14.70 9.72 9.37
N ASN A 167 -13.61 10.49 9.23
CA ASN A 167 -13.57 11.69 8.37
C ASN A 167 -13.09 11.42 6.94
N VAL A 168 -12.32 10.36 6.73
CA VAL A 168 -11.84 9.98 5.39
C VAL A 168 -12.92 9.21 4.63
N PHE A 169 -13.60 8.25 5.26
CA PHE A 169 -14.66 7.48 4.61
C PHE A 169 -15.91 8.31 4.32
N SER A 170 -16.29 9.24 5.22
CA SER A 170 -17.44 10.15 4.99
C SER A 170 -17.21 11.16 3.86
N LYS A 171 -15.96 11.41 3.44
CA LYS A 171 -15.64 12.26 2.28
C LYS A 171 -15.60 11.49 0.96
N TRP A 172 -15.31 10.19 0.99
CA TRP A 172 -15.15 9.37 -0.21
C TRP A 172 -16.40 8.54 -0.56
N PHE A 173 -17.27 8.29 0.42
CA PHE A 173 -18.56 7.66 0.22
C PHE A 173 -19.63 8.44 1.00
N PRO A 174 -20.37 9.35 0.35
CA PRO A 174 -21.56 9.97 0.93
C PRO A 174 -22.69 8.96 1.15
#